data_AF-A0A0A3IMU6-F1
#
_entry.id   AF-A0A0A3IMU6-F1
#
_cell.length_a   1.000
_cell.length_b   1.000
_cell.length_c   1.000
_cell.angle_alpha   90.00
_cell.angle_beta   90.00
_cell.angle_gamma   90.00
#
_symmetry.space_group_name_H-M   'P 1'
#
loop_
_entity.id
_entity.type
_entity.pdbx_description
1 polymer ?
#
loop_
_entity_poly.entity_id
_entity_poly.type
_entity_poly.pdbx_seq_one_letter_code
_entity_poly.pdbx_strand_id
1 'polypeptide(L)'
;MRKIFSSNIKLDSLLLAYFDKNHLKKSIVCQSKDGLVWYIDDQSFDNICYYGFIVNDSFWICDPNSIEYTTFEGEIFSVGITVKERIAKMLNISSTETGSDFIKENYKIYDKKSIFSNLDNAICFRANIEGVITDSLVILQILDPMGNIFHMSSELLNENKVDGRRVYYAGMRVSDFLVEGTWTFQLVYGDKLLCSEEIKYKVYKNGYRDRAINTKASNQSLINFKC
;
A
#
# COMPACT_ATOMS: atom_id res chain seq x y z
N MET A 1 1.88 26.56 -8.85
CA MET A 1 1.30 25.32 -8.27
C MET A 1 1.51 24.20 -9.26
N ARG A 2 2.13 23.12 -8.82
CA ARG A 2 2.53 21.99 -9.64
C ARG A 2 2.02 20.70 -9.04
N LYS A 3 1.46 19.86 -9.91
CA LYS A 3 0.96 18.53 -9.57
C LYS A 3 2.13 17.64 -9.12
N ILE A 4 1.98 17.00 -7.96
CA ILE A 4 3.00 16.09 -7.40
C ILE A 4 2.52 14.67 -7.16
N PHE A 5 1.21 14.44 -7.08
CA PHE A 5 0.67 13.14 -6.77
C PHE A 5 -0.75 13.01 -7.30
N SER A 6 -1.11 11.80 -7.72
CA SER A 6 -2.48 11.42 -8.07
C SER A 6 -2.82 10.11 -7.38
N SER A 7 -4.03 10.01 -6.86
CA SER A 7 -4.58 8.78 -6.32
C SER A 7 -5.81 8.33 -7.09
N ASN A 8 -6.07 7.04 -7.08
CA ASN A 8 -7.31 6.44 -7.59
C ASN A 8 -8.46 6.52 -6.57
N ILE A 9 -8.18 6.97 -5.36
CA ILE A 9 -9.10 7.10 -4.23
C ILE A 9 -8.92 8.46 -3.56
N LYS A 10 -10.00 9.00 -3.01
CA LYS A 10 -9.95 10.29 -2.34
C LYS A 10 -9.13 10.17 -1.05
N LEU A 11 -8.16 11.06 -0.90
CA LEU A 11 -7.35 11.20 0.31
C LEU A 11 -7.86 12.41 1.12
N ASP A 12 -7.70 12.33 2.43
CA ASP A 12 -8.06 13.40 3.36
C ASP A 12 -6.90 14.40 3.51
N SER A 13 -5.68 13.89 3.59
CA SER A 13 -4.46 14.70 3.67
C SER A 13 -3.31 14.06 2.89
N LEU A 14 -2.40 14.92 2.41
CA LEU A 14 -1.13 14.51 1.84
C LEU A 14 -0.04 15.50 2.27
N LEU A 15 1.01 14.98 2.86
CA LEU A 15 2.20 15.74 3.26
C LEU A 15 3.40 15.22 2.46
N LEU A 16 4.07 16.10 1.72
CA LEU A 16 5.37 15.78 1.13
C LEU A 16 6.43 15.89 2.22
N ALA A 17 7.06 14.77 2.56
CA ALA A 17 8.18 14.72 3.50
C ALA A 17 9.47 14.45 2.73
N TYR A 18 10.51 15.24 3.00
CA TYR A 18 11.72 15.20 2.20
C TYR A 18 12.98 15.60 2.95
N PHE A 19 14.12 15.21 2.39
CA PHE A 19 15.44 15.72 2.75
C PHE A 19 15.91 16.72 1.70
N ASP A 20 16.40 17.86 2.16
CA ASP A 20 17.02 18.84 1.27
C ASP A 20 18.49 18.49 0.93
N LYS A 21 19.14 19.31 0.10
CA LYS A 21 20.57 19.18 -0.25
C LYS A 21 21.53 19.22 0.94
N ASN A 22 21.10 19.76 2.08
CA ASN A 22 21.87 19.76 3.32
C ASN A 22 21.49 18.57 4.22
N HIS A 23 20.73 17.61 3.70
CA HIS A 23 20.17 16.47 4.42
C HIS A 23 19.31 16.86 5.64
N LEU A 24 18.69 18.04 5.61
CA LEU A 24 17.74 18.45 6.64
C LEU A 24 16.34 17.93 6.29
N LYS A 25 15.70 17.29 7.27
CA LYS A 25 14.31 16.81 7.18
C LYS A 25 13.36 18.01 7.12
N LYS A 26 12.48 18.03 6.13
CA LYS A 26 11.47 19.06 5.90
C LYS A 26 10.17 18.43 5.44
N SER A 27 9.10 19.20 5.52
CA SER A 27 7.80 18.77 5.04
C SER A 27 6.98 19.95 4.48
N ILE A 28 6.14 19.65 3.49
CA ILE A 28 5.26 20.61 2.82
C ILE A 28 3.87 20.01 2.76
N VAL A 29 2.88 20.75 3.25
CA VAL A 29 1.47 20.36 3.12
C VAL A 29 1.06 20.50 1.65
N CYS A 30 0.61 19.40 1.06
CA CYS A 30 0.12 19.41 -0.30
C CYS A 30 -1.32 19.96 -0.34
N GLN A 31 -1.66 20.65 -1.41
CA GLN A 31 -2.98 21.24 -1.61
C GLN A 31 -3.78 20.40 -2.61
N SER A 32 -5.06 20.19 -2.34
CA SER A 32 -5.99 19.54 -3.27
C SER A 32 -7.38 20.17 -3.19
N LYS A 33 -8.12 20.12 -4.29
CA LYS A 33 -9.53 20.54 -4.34
C LYS A 33 -10.50 19.38 -4.24
N ASP A 34 -10.07 18.19 -4.66
CA ASP A 34 -10.90 16.98 -4.79
C ASP A 34 -10.41 15.82 -3.91
N GLY A 35 -9.19 15.90 -3.37
CA GLY A 35 -8.51 14.83 -2.64
C GLY A 35 -7.93 13.75 -3.56
N LEU A 36 -7.99 13.91 -4.88
CA LEU A 36 -7.49 12.96 -5.87
C LEU A 36 -6.19 13.46 -6.50
N VAL A 37 -6.10 14.76 -6.78
CA VAL A 37 -4.93 15.38 -7.38
C VAL A 37 -4.33 16.39 -6.41
N TRP A 38 -3.03 16.25 -6.16
CA TRP A 38 -2.34 17.02 -5.13
C TRP A 38 -1.22 17.87 -5.72
N TYR A 39 -1.07 19.07 -5.17
CA TYR A 39 -0.21 20.13 -5.70
C TYR A 39 0.68 20.72 -4.59
N ILE A 40 1.85 21.24 -4.97
CA ILE A 40 2.67 22.12 -4.13
C ILE A 40 3.09 23.37 -4.92
N ASP A 41 3.63 24.37 -4.25
CA ASP A 41 4.18 25.56 -4.91
C ASP A 41 5.54 25.30 -5.56
N ASP A 42 5.77 25.88 -6.74
CA ASP A 42 6.93 25.58 -7.59
C ASP A 42 8.29 25.97 -7.00
N GLN A 43 8.33 26.87 -6.03
CA GLN A 43 9.57 27.34 -5.43
C GLN A 43 10.25 26.29 -4.51
N SER A 44 9.57 25.17 -4.23
CA SER A 44 10.03 24.18 -3.26
C SER A 44 10.87 23.02 -3.84
N PHE A 45 10.95 22.87 -5.17
CA PHE A 45 11.48 21.65 -5.80
C PHE A 45 13.00 21.56 -5.90
N ASP A 46 13.68 22.67 -6.15
CA ASP A 46 15.10 22.67 -6.56
C ASP A 46 16.06 22.16 -5.47
N ASN A 47 15.58 22.02 -4.24
CA ASN A 47 16.36 21.60 -3.10
C ASN A 47 16.05 20.19 -2.60
N ILE A 48 15.12 19.46 -3.24
CA ILE A 48 14.68 18.12 -2.77
C ILE A 48 15.62 17.03 -3.29
N CYS A 49 16.28 16.30 -2.37
CA CYS A 49 17.14 15.17 -2.71
C CYS A 49 16.40 13.82 -2.64
N TYR A 50 15.71 13.59 -1.52
CA TYR A 50 14.95 12.35 -1.26
C TYR A 50 13.60 12.71 -0.70
N TYR A 51 12.55 12.01 -1.09
CA TYR A 51 11.21 12.32 -0.64
C TYR A 51 10.27 11.11 -0.60
N GLY A 52 9.17 11.29 0.10
CA GLY A 52 8.00 10.42 0.12
C GLY A 52 6.79 11.22 0.55
N PHE A 53 5.65 10.56 0.65
CA PHE A 53 4.40 11.15 1.07
C PHE A 53 3.89 10.49 2.34
N ILE A 54 3.36 11.31 3.25
CA ILE A 54 2.53 10.85 4.36
C ILE A 54 1.08 11.10 3.96
N VAL A 55 0.32 10.02 3.79
CA VAL A 55 -1.09 10.00 3.39
C VAL A 55 -1.96 9.86 4.63
N ASN A 56 -3.01 10.69 4.72
CA ASN A 56 -3.99 10.68 5.82
C ASN A 56 -3.32 10.67 7.21
N ASP A 57 -2.19 11.38 7.32
CA ASP A 57 -1.34 11.49 8.51
C ASP A 57 -0.86 10.14 9.09
N SER A 58 -0.98 9.05 8.33
CA SER A 58 -0.84 7.68 8.84
C SER A 58 0.09 6.79 8.00
N PHE A 59 0.11 6.96 6.68
CA PHE A 59 0.78 6.02 5.79
C PHE A 59 1.93 6.66 5.04
N TRP A 60 3.13 6.10 5.20
CA TRP A 60 4.29 6.45 4.38
C TRP A 60 4.24 5.72 3.04
N ILE A 61 4.31 6.46 1.93
CA ILE A 61 4.46 5.91 0.59
C ILE A 61 5.53 6.66 -0.19
N CYS A 62 6.20 5.96 -1.10
CA CYS A 62 7.05 6.61 -2.10
C CYS A 62 6.20 7.17 -3.24
N ASP A 63 6.76 8.10 -4.03
CA ASP A 63 6.16 8.45 -5.31
C ASP A 63 6.21 7.24 -6.25
N PRO A 64 5.06 6.64 -6.62
CA PRO A 64 5.04 5.49 -7.52
C PRO A 64 5.49 5.84 -8.94
N ASN A 65 5.60 7.14 -9.26
CA ASN A 65 6.10 7.65 -10.53
C ASN A 65 7.59 8.00 -10.49
N SER A 66 8.27 7.84 -9.35
CA SER A 66 9.70 8.08 -9.26
C SER A 66 10.47 7.16 -10.21
N ILE A 67 11.50 7.71 -10.84
CA ILE A 67 12.38 6.98 -11.75
C ILE A 67 13.39 6.14 -10.97
N GLU A 68 13.80 6.66 -9.83
CA GLU A 68 14.83 6.08 -8.99
C GLU A 68 14.36 6.04 -7.54
N TYR A 69 14.76 4.99 -6.85
CA TYR A 69 14.45 4.75 -5.45
C TYR A 69 15.75 4.49 -4.71
N THR A 70 15.80 4.90 -3.45
CA THR A 70 16.90 4.58 -2.55
C THR A 70 16.33 4.09 -1.23
N THR A 71 17.14 3.39 -0.45
CA THR A 71 16.74 2.89 0.87
C THR A 71 17.60 3.57 1.93
N PHE A 72 16.97 4.16 2.93
CA PHE A 72 17.64 4.78 4.08
C PHE A 72 16.96 4.31 5.35
N GLU A 73 17.73 3.78 6.31
CA GLU A 73 17.21 3.24 7.59
C GLU A 73 16.09 2.18 7.43
N GLY A 74 16.11 1.43 6.31
CA GLY A 74 15.12 0.40 6.02
C GLY A 74 13.86 0.89 5.30
N GLU A 75 13.71 2.21 5.14
CA GLU A 75 12.59 2.82 4.42
C GLU A 75 13.00 3.18 2.99
N ILE A 76 12.06 3.01 2.06
CA ILE A 76 12.25 3.39 0.65
C ILE A 76 11.94 4.88 0.51
N PHE A 77 12.74 5.58 -0.30
CA PHE A 77 12.56 6.98 -0.68
C PHE A 77 12.64 7.12 -2.20
N SER A 78 11.88 8.06 -2.73
CA SER A 78 11.99 8.52 -4.11
C SER A 78 13.19 9.49 -4.24
N VAL A 79 14.02 9.31 -5.27
CA VAL A 79 15.22 10.14 -5.50
C VAL A 79 14.89 11.29 -6.45
N GLY A 80 14.93 12.51 -5.92
CA GLY A 80 14.66 13.76 -6.64
C GLY A 80 13.26 13.85 -7.24
N ILE A 81 12.62 15.02 -7.18
CA ILE A 81 11.37 15.19 -7.92
C ILE A 81 11.70 15.32 -9.41
N THR A 82 11.48 14.25 -10.17
CA THR A 82 11.66 14.24 -11.63
C THR A 82 10.32 14.41 -12.34
N VAL A 83 10.27 15.33 -13.30
CA VAL A 83 9.06 15.64 -14.12
C VAL A 83 8.98 14.82 -15.39
N LYS A 84 9.92 13.89 -15.62
CA LYS A 84 9.96 13.19 -16.90
C LYS A 84 8.78 12.24 -16.97
N GLU A 85 7.95 12.42 -17.99
CA GLU A 85 6.94 11.44 -18.40
C GLU A 85 7.62 10.08 -18.52
N ARG A 86 7.27 9.18 -17.62
CA ARG A 86 7.71 7.79 -17.73
C ARG A 86 7.04 7.25 -18.98
N ILE A 87 7.79 6.67 -19.90
CA ILE A 87 7.20 5.72 -20.84
C ILE A 87 6.57 4.65 -19.96
N ALA A 88 5.23 4.60 -19.94
CA ALA A 88 4.49 3.73 -19.04
C ALA A 88 4.91 2.28 -19.32
N LYS A 89 5.75 1.73 -18.45
CA LYS A 89 6.08 0.31 -18.45
C LYS A 89 4.80 -0.42 -18.09
N MET A 90 4.37 -1.36 -18.92
CA MET A 90 3.15 -2.12 -18.64
C MET A 90 3.48 -3.28 -17.72
N LEU A 91 3.19 -3.09 -16.43
CA LEU A 91 2.99 -4.23 -15.54
C LEU A 91 1.58 -4.76 -15.75
N ASN A 92 1.44 -6.08 -15.76
CA ASN A 92 0.15 -6.75 -15.87
C ASN A 92 0.00 -7.79 -14.75
N ILE A 93 -1.23 -7.99 -14.29
CA ILE A 93 -1.56 -9.07 -13.36
C ILE A 93 -2.00 -10.28 -14.17
N SER A 94 -1.29 -11.39 -14.02
CA SER A 94 -1.66 -12.65 -14.69
C SER A 94 -2.64 -13.47 -13.86
N SER A 95 -2.56 -13.39 -12.53
CA SER A 95 -3.60 -13.92 -11.65
C SER A 95 -3.51 -13.35 -10.23
N THR A 96 -4.64 -13.39 -9.53
CA THR A 96 -4.79 -13.06 -8.11
C THR A 96 -5.36 -14.26 -7.35
N GLU A 97 -5.02 -14.37 -6.07
CA GLU A 97 -5.52 -15.41 -5.18
C GLU A 97 -5.68 -14.86 -3.76
N THR A 98 -6.74 -15.29 -3.08
CA THR A 98 -6.98 -14.97 -1.67
C THR A 98 -7.27 -16.24 -0.85
N GLY A 99 -6.87 -16.23 0.41
CA GLY A 99 -7.11 -17.35 1.34
C GLY A 99 -6.69 -17.01 2.77
N SER A 100 -6.81 -17.95 3.71
CA SER A 100 -6.62 -17.64 5.14
C SER A 100 -5.21 -17.84 5.69
N ASP A 101 -4.29 -18.38 4.90
CA ASP A 101 -2.89 -18.53 5.30
C ASP A 101 -1.97 -18.66 4.08
N PHE A 102 -0.66 -18.69 4.32
CA PHE A 102 0.36 -19.02 3.34
C PHE A 102 1.02 -20.37 3.66
N ILE A 103 1.29 -21.17 2.62
CA ILE A 103 2.16 -22.33 2.71
C ILE A 103 3.60 -21.83 2.90
N LYS A 104 4.21 -22.12 4.06
CA LYS A 104 5.50 -21.54 4.48
C LYS A 104 6.65 -21.75 3.49
N GLU A 105 6.69 -22.86 2.75
CA GLU A 105 7.83 -23.13 1.86
C GLU A 105 7.86 -22.26 0.60
N ASN A 106 6.70 -21.79 0.12
CA ASN A 106 6.59 -21.16 -1.19
C ASN A 106 5.64 -19.97 -1.26
N TYR A 107 5.11 -19.53 -0.11
CA TYR A 107 4.15 -18.43 0.03
C TYR A 107 2.95 -18.55 -0.93
N LYS A 108 2.55 -19.79 -1.28
CA LYS A 108 1.28 -20.03 -1.96
C LYS A 108 0.13 -19.87 -0.98
N ILE A 109 -1.02 -19.43 -1.49
CA ILE A 109 -2.23 -19.34 -0.70
C ILE A 109 -2.67 -20.74 -0.24
N TYR A 110 -2.93 -20.86 1.06
CA TYR A 110 -3.61 -21.98 1.70
C TYR A 110 -5.08 -21.62 1.95
N ASP A 111 -5.97 -22.62 1.86
CA ASP A 111 -7.43 -22.47 2.04
C ASP A 111 -8.01 -21.28 1.24
N LYS A 112 -7.99 -21.42 -0.09
CA LYS A 112 -8.43 -20.37 -1.01
C LYS A 112 -9.91 -20.04 -0.80
N LYS A 113 -10.21 -18.77 -0.55
CA LYS A 113 -11.58 -18.30 -0.34
C LYS A 113 -11.69 -16.79 -0.48
N SER A 114 -12.90 -16.34 -0.81
CA SER A 114 -13.29 -14.93 -0.89
C SER A 114 -14.17 -14.47 0.28
N ILE A 115 -14.55 -15.39 1.17
CA ILE A 115 -15.35 -15.10 2.35
C ILE A 115 -14.55 -15.49 3.59
N PHE A 116 -14.36 -14.51 4.47
CA PHE A 116 -13.59 -14.58 5.69
C PHE A 116 -14.45 -14.26 6.90
N SER A 117 -13.94 -14.59 8.08
CA SER A 117 -14.59 -14.32 9.34
C SER A 117 -13.61 -14.10 10.48
N ASN A 118 -14.14 -13.69 11.63
CA ASN A 118 -13.39 -13.58 12.88
C ASN A 118 -12.84 -14.92 13.43
N LEU A 119 -13.13 -16.05 12.78
CA LEU A 119 -12.55 -17.36 13.10
C LEU A 119 -11.30 -17.68 12.27
N ASP A 120 -11.04 -16.90 11.22
CA ASP A 120 -9.85 -17.06 10.38
C ASP A 120 -8.63 -16.42 11.04
N ASN A 121 -7.44 -16.94 10.72
CA ASN A 121 -6.18 -16.39 11.26
C ASN A 121 -5.80 -15.08 10.57
N ALA A 122 -5.92 -15.06 9.25
CA ALA A 122 -5.52 -13.95 8.40
C ALA A 122 -6.37 -13.91 7.14
N ILE A 123 -6.23 -12.80 6.43
CA ILE A 123 -6.67 -12.59 5.06
C ILE A 123 -5.39 -12.41 4.25
N CYS A 124 -5.08 -13.40 3.42
CA CYS A 124 -3.90 -13.42 2.57
C CYS A 124 -4.30 -13.07 1.14
N PHE A 125 -3.49 -12.25 0.50
CA PHE A 125 -3.60 -11.84 -0.89
C PHE A 125 -2.30 -12.17 -1.61
N ARG A 126 -2.40 -12.68 -2.84
CA ARG A 126 -1.27 -13.00 -3.70
C ARG A 126 -1.59 -12.58 -5.13
N ALA A 127 -0.64 -11.94 -5.80
CA ALA A 127 -0.74 -11.56 -7.20
C ALA A 127 0.51 -12.01 -7.97
N ASN A 128 0.29 -12.61 -9.13
CA ASN A 128 1.35 -12.87 -10.11
C ASN A 128 1.43 -11.66 -11.05
N ILE A 129 2.61 -11.06 -11.13
CA ILE A 129 2.88 -9.83 -11.89
C ILE A 129 3.83 -10.17 -13.03
N GLU A 130 3.50 -9.72 -14.23
CA GLU A 130 4.34 -9.85 -15.42
C GLU A 130 4.81 -8.47 -15.89
N GLY A 131 5.95 -8.44 -16.60
CA GLY A 131 6.53 -7.21 -17.16
C GLY A 131 7.52 -6.48 -16.25
N VAL A 132 7.94 -7.07 -15.12
CA VAL A 132 8.91 -6.49 -14.17
C VAL A 132 10.35 -6.63 -14.70
N ILE A 133 10.65 -5.95 -15.81
CA ILE A 133 11.98 -5.98 -16.46
C ILE A 133 12.99 -5.00 -15.83
N THR A 134 12.52 -4.13 -14.93
CA THR A 134 13.32 -3.22 -14.11
C THR A 134 12.66 -3.06 -12.76
N ASP A 135 13.39 -2.53 -11.77
CA ASP A 135 12.83 -2.17 -10.47
C ASP A 135 11.55 -1.33 -10.60
N SER A 136 10.53 -1.78 -9.89
CA SER A 136 9.16 -1.28 -10.05
C SER A 136 8.47 -1.20 -8.70
N LEU A 137 8.20 0.01 -8.24
CA LEU A 137 7.47 0.24 -7.00
C LEU A 137 5.97 0.00 -7.23
N VAL A 138 5.37 -0.88 -6.43
CA VAL A 138 3.93 -1.07 -6.35
C VAL A 138 3.41 -0.60 -5.00
N ILE A 139 2.15 -0.18 -4.97
CA ILE A 139 1.46 0.22 -3.74
C ILE A 139 0.31 -0.76 -3.50
N LEU A 140 0.29 -1.39 -2.33
CA LEU A 140 -0.90 -2.07 -1.83
C LEU A 140 -1.78 -1.06 -1.10
N GLN A 141 -3.07 -1.07 -1.43
CA GLN A 141 -4.09 -0.29 -0.75
C GLN A 141 -5.19 -1.25 -0.30
N ILE A 142 -5.56 -1.20 0.98
CA ILE A 142 -6.69 -1.97 1.52
C ILE A 142 -7.76 -0.96 1.92
N LEU A 143 -8.96 -1.12 1.35
CA LEU A 143 -10.12 -0.29 1.64
C LEU A 143 -11.06 -1.02 2.61
N ASP A 144 -11.55 -0.28 3.58
CA ASP A 144 -12.62 -0.73 4.46
C ASP A 144 -13.97 -0.81 3.71
N PRO A 145 -15.02 -1.39 4.33
CA PRO A 145 -16.33 -1.49 3.67
C PRO A 145 -17.02 -0.17 3.36
N MET A 146 -16.56 0.94 3.91
CA MET A 146 -17.05 2.29 3.60
C MET A 146 -16.25 2.95 2.46
N GLY A 147 -15.18 2.29 1.99
CA GLY A 147 -14.29 2.79 0.94
C GLY A 147 -13.14 3.66 1.45
N ASN A 148 -12.91 3.74 2.76
CA ASN A 148 -11.79 4.48 3.32
C ASN A 148 -10.51 3.65 3.30
N ILE A 149 -9.35 4.31 3.24
CA ILE A 149 -8.06 3.62 3.36
C ILE A 149 -7.91 3.07 4.77
N PHE A 150 -7.88 1.75 4.88
CA PHE A 150 -7.53 1.05 6.10
C PHE A 150 -6.02 0.80 6.20
N HIS A 151 -5.39 0.49 5.08
CA HIS A 151 -3.94 0.26 5.01
C HIS A 151 -3.38 0.69 3.67
N MET A 152 -2.15 1.20 3.70
CA MET A 152 -1.38 1.49 2.49
C MET A 152 0.11 1.22 2.75
N SER A 153 0.77 0.58 1.79
CA SER A 153 2.20 0.31 1.84
C SER A 153 2.82 0.29 0.45
N SER A 154 4.10 0.65 0.37
CA SER A 154 4.88 0.60 -0.87
C SER A 154 5.88 -0.56 -0.81
N GLU A 155 6.06 -1.26 -1.93
CA GLU A 155 7.05 -2.32 -2.07
C GLU A 155 7.79 -2.20 -3.40
N LEU A 156 9.11 -2.38 -3.39
CA LEU A 156 9.93 -2.37 -4.58
C LEU A 156 10.05 -3.79 -5.15
N LEU A 157 9.44 -4.04 -6.30
CA LEU A 157 9.62 -5.27 -7.04
C LEU A 157 10.95 -5.20 -7.81
N ASN A 158 11.93 -5.98 -7.35
CA ASN A 158 13.25 -6.03 -7.97
C ASN A 158 13.19 -6.54 -9.41
N GLU A 159 14.05 -6.03 -10.29
CA GLU A 159 14.12 -6.40 -11.70
C GLU A 159 14.25 -7.92 -11.94
N ASN A 160 13.49 -8.46 -12.89
CA ASN A 160 13.64 -9.83 -13.38
C ASN A 160 13.91 -9.83 -14.89
N LYS A 161 15.18 -9.89 -15.27
CA LYS A 161 15.58 -9.88 -16.69
C LYS A 161 15.34 -11.20 -17.42
N VAL A 162 15.03 -12.29 -16.71
CA VAL A 162 14.87 -13.62 -17.30
C VAL A 162 13.49 -13.77 -17.94
N ASP A 163 12.42 -13.56 -17.17
CA ASP A 163 11.05 -13.73 -17.62
C ASP A 163 10.11 -12.58 -17.22
N GLY A 164 10.63 -11.55 -16.52
CA GLY A 164 9.83 -10.42 -16.08
C GLY A 164 8.74 -10.76 -15.05
N ARG A 165 8.77 -11.96 -14.46
CA ARG A 165 7.73 -12.41 -13.53
C ARG A 165 8.11 -12.15 -12.08
N ARG A 166 7.14 -11.67 -11.31
CA ARG A 166 7.21 -11.51 -9.85
C ARG A 166 5.94 -11.98 -9.18
N VAL A 167 6.05 -12.33 -7.91
CA VAL A 167 4.92 -12.63 -7.05
C VAL A 167 4.88 -11.56 -5.98
N TYR A 168 3.78 -10.85 -5.90
CA TYR A 168 3.47 -9.99 -4.77
C TYR A 168 2.55 -10.75 -3.82
N TYR A 169 2.76 -10.61 -2.52
CA TYR A 169 1.89 -11.24 -1.52
C TYR A 169 1.82 -10.38 -0.27
N ALA A 170 0.65 -10.37 0.36
CA ALA A 170 0.39 -9.61 1.57
C ALA A 170 -0.56 -10.39 2.50
N GLY A 171 -0.37 -10.24 3.80
CA GLY A 171 -1.21 -10.88 4.82
C GLY A 171 -1.71 -9.86 5.83
N MET A 172 -3.02 -9.78 6.00
CA MET A 172 -3.64 -8.99 7.06
C MET A 172 -4.17 -9.94 8.13
N ARG A 173 -3.64 -9.85 9.35
CA ARG A 173 -4.13 -10.64 10.46
C ARG A 173 -5.57 -10.24 10.78
N VAL A 174 -6.44 -11.22 11.00
CA VAL A 174 -7.79 -10.96 11.48
C VAL A 174 -7.71 -10.37 12.89
N SER A 175 -8.43 -9.26 13.11
CA SER A 175 -8.41 -8.53 14.38
C SER A 175 -9.78 -7.95 14.69
N ASP A 176 -9.96 -7.49 15.93
CA ASP A 176 -11.21 -6.86 16.38
C ASP A 176 -11.48 -5.50 15.71
N PHE A 177 -10.52 -4.96 14.95
CA PHE A 177 -10.69 -3.73 14.16
C PHE A 177 -11.37 -3.98 12.81
N LEU A 178 -11.47 -5.22 12.36
CA LEU A 178 -12.17 -5.55 11.13
C LEU A 178 -13.68 -5.52 11.36
N VAL A 179 -14.37 -4.69 10.59
CA VAL A 179 -15.83 -4.61 10.55
C VAL A 179 -16.40 -5.52 9.46
N GLU A 180 -17.60 -6.02 9.71
CA GLU A 180 -18.35 -6.82 8.74
C GLU A 180 -18.64 -6.00 7.47
N GLY A 181 -18.46 -6.62 6.30
CA GLY A 181 -18.68 -5.98 5.01
C GLY A 181 -17.77 -6.49 3.90
N THR A 182 -17.73 -5.77 2.79
CA THR A 182 -16.84 -6.05 1.67
C THR A 182 -15.57 -5.21 1.81
N TRP A 183 -14.43 -5.86 1.89
CA TRP A 183 -13.12 -5.21 1.91
C TRP A 183 -12.50 -5.31 0.52
N THR A 184 -11.72 -4.31 0.12
CA THR A 184 -11.11 -4.27 -1.21
C THR A 184 -9.59 -4.19 -1.12
N PHE A 185 -8.90 -5.11 -1.79
CA PHE A 185 -7.46 -5.16 -1.91
C PHE A 185 -7.08 -4.66 -3.30
N GLN A 186 -6.33 -3.55 -3.36
CA GLN A 186 -5.92 -2.92 -4.60
C GLN A 186 -4.41 -2.91 -4.72
N LEU A 187 -3.91 -3.29 -5.89
CA LEU A 187 -2.50 -3.12 -6.24
C LEU A 187 -2.39 -2.04 -7.30
N VAL A 188 -1.54 -1.03 -7.04
CA VAL A 188 -1.38 0.16 -7.89
C VAL A 188 0.07 0.27 -8.35
N TYR A 189 0.26 0.68 -9.60
CA TYR A 189 1.57 0.98 -10.19
C TYR A 189 1.53 2.28 -10.98
N GLY A 190 2.35 3.25 -10.58
CA GLY A 190 2.25 4.61 -11.08
C GLY A 190 0.86 5.19 -10.80
N ASP A 191 0.16 5.59 -11.86
CA ASP A 191 -1.23 6.06 -11.83
C ASP A 191 -2.26 4.95 -12.13
N LYS A 192 -1.82 3.71 -12.42
CA LYS A 192 -2.69 2.62 -12.85
C LYS A 192 -3.06 1.68 -11.71
N LEU A 193 -4.35 1.38 -11.60
CA LEU A 193 -4.84 0.26 -10.82
C LEU A 193 -4.55 -1.05 -11.58
N LEU A 194 -3.65 -1.87 -11.04
CA LEU A 194 -3.27 -3.15 -11.63
C LEU A 194 -4.32 -4.24 -11.37
N CYS A 195 -4.87 -4.28 -10.16
CA CYS A 195 -5.99 -5.15 -9.80
C CYS A 195 -6.77 -4.59 -8.60
N SER A 196 -8.00 -5.08 -8.44
CA SER A 196 -8.89 -4.77 -7.33
C SER A 196 -9.68 -6.02 -6.98
N GLU A 197 -9.37 -6.64 -5.85
CA GLU A 197 -10.03 -7.84 -5.35
C GLU A 197 -10.95 -7.52 -4.19
N GLU A 198 -12.21 -7.93 -4.30
CA GLU A 198 -13.19 -7.81 -3.23
C GLU A 198 -13.27 -9.11 -2.42
N ILE A 199 -13.28 -8.96 -1.11
CA ILE A 199 -13.49 -10.07 -0.17
C ILE A 199 -14.60 -9.71 0.80
N LYS A 200 -15.34 -10.72 1.27
CA LYS A 200 -16.40 -10.52 2.26
C LYS A 200 -15.93 -10.95 3.64
N TYR A 201 -15.99 -10.07 4.62
CA TYR A 201 -15.71 -10.40 6.02
C TYR A 201 -17.00 -10.46 6.84
N LYS A 202 -17.16 -11.52 7.66
CA LYS A 202 -18.33 -11.74 8.53
C LYS A 202 -17.93 -11.89 9.99
N VAL A 203 -18.71 -11.33 10.91
CA VAL A 203 -18.46 -11.49 12.35
C VAL A 203 -19.44 -12.50 12.93
N TYR A 204 -18.95 -13.69 13.27
CA TYR A 204 -19.73 -14.66 14.04
C TYR A 204 -19.74 -14.27 15.51
N LYS A 205 -20.93 -13.91 16.01
CA LYS A 205 -21.17 -13.65 17.43
C LYS A 205 -21.37 -14.98 18.16
N ASN A 206 -20.34 -15.45 18.86
CA ASN A 206 -20.51 -16.51 19.83
C ASN A 206 -21.00 -15.89 21.15
N GLY A 207 -22.21 -16.26 21.60
CA GLY A 207 -22.86 -15.77 22.83
C GLY A 207 -22.14 -16.08 24.15
N TYR A 208 -20.89 -16.55 24.10
CA TYR A 208 -20.03 -16.75 25.27
C TYR A 208 -19.12 -15.55 25.59
N ARG A 209 -18.94 -14.58 24.67
CA ARG A 209 -18.04 -13.42 24.86
C ARG A 209 -18.66 -12.23 25.61
N ASP A 210 -19.98 -12.18 25.77
CA ASP A 210 -20.67 -11.09 26.49
C ASP A 210 -20.37 -11.04 28.00
N ARG A 211 -19.60 -11.99 28.54
CA ARG A 211 -19.18 -11.99 29.96
C ARG A 211 -17.77 -11.46 30.23
N ALA A 212 -16.96 -11.14 29.22
CA ALA A 212 -15.54 -10.85 29.42
C ALA A 212 -15.08 -9.44 29.00
N ILE A 213 -15.97 -8.59 28.47
CA ILE A 213 -15.62 -7.21 28.11
C ILE A 213 -15.82 -6.31 29.33
N ASN A 214 -14.97 -6.51 30.33
CA ASN A 214 -14.74 -5.54 31.39
C ASN A 214 -13.31 -5.65 31.89
N THR A 215 -12.31 -5.70 30.98
CA THR A 215 -10.96 -5.19 31.30
C THR A 215 -10.03 -5.15 30.08
N LYS A 216 -9.39 -3.99 29.93
CA LYS A 216 -8.10 -3.69 29.28
C LYS A 216 -8.08 -3.50 27.77
N ALA A 217 -8.25 -2.22 27.42
CA ALA A 217 -7.54 -1.58 26.32
C ALA A 217 -6.02 -1.57 26.60
N SER A 218 -5.22 -2.04 25.64
CA SER A 218 -3.86 -1.54 25.39
C SER A 218 -3.31 -2.08 24.07
N ASN A 219 -2.98 -1.13 23.18
CA ASN A 219 -2.13 -1.12 22.00
C ASN A 219 -1.27 -2.37 21.66
N GLN A 220 -1.37 -2.83 20.41
CA GLN A 220 -0.25 -3.03 19.45
C GLN A 220 -0.77 -3.75 18.19
N SER A 221 -0.87 -3.04 17.06
CA SER A 221 -1.02 -3.65 15.73
C SER A 221 0.35 -4.09 15.23
N LEU A 222 0.67 -5.38 15.39
CA LEU A 222 1.82 -6.00 14.75
C LEU A 222 1.40 -6.52 13.37
N ILE A 223 1.69 -5.74 12.34
CA ILE A 223 1.79 -6.23 10.96
C ILE A 223 3.20 -6.79 10.81
N ASN A 224 3.33 -8.10 10.61
CA ASN A 224 4.62 -8.72 10.31
C ASN A 224 4.70 -8.95 8.80
N PHE A 225 5.58 -8.23 8.12
CA PHE A 225 6.08 -8.60 6.79
C PHE A 225 7.51 -9.17 6.93
N LYS A 226 7.71 -10.40 6.46
CA LYS A 226 9.01 -11.08 6.24
C LYS A 226 8.72 -12.22 5.23
N CYS A 227 9.43 -12.45 4.11
CA CYS A 227 10.70 -11.95 3.58
C CYS A 227 10.64 -11.86 2.05
#